data_AF-A0A9W7S471-F1
#
_entry.id   AF-A0A9W7S471-F1
#
_cell.length_a   1.000
_cell.length_b   1.000
_cell.length_c   1.000
_cell.angle_alpha   90.00
_cell.angle_beta   90.00
_cell.angle_gamma   90.00
#
_symmetry.space_group_name_H-M   'P 1'
#
loop_
_entity.id
_entity.type
_entity.pdbx_description
1 polymer ?
#
loop_
_entity_poly.entity_id
_entity_poly.type
_entity_poly.pdbx_seq_one_letter_code
_entity_poly.pdbx_strand_id
1 'polypeptide(L)'
;MNTTTNFPLVVTFAAIMIAQLVKYPIAVFFKKPNANLSIIHATGGMPSSHSAAVTSLITALILQYGFFSPIVAIAVCFGMIVMFDAMGVRRQDGEQGVLIYTLMKILKEKARETDDTDLLAKLNTLDEDRMVINDYLGHKPSEVIGGMTTGVLVTLGVRFIYILSNLPL
;
A
#
# COMPACT_ATOMS: atom_id res chain seq x y z
N MET A 1 -32.62 -1.21 -6.58
CA MET A 1 -31.73 -0.09 -6.20
C MET A 1 -30.64 -0.01 -7.25
N ASN A 2 -30.57 1.08 -8.00
CA ASN A 2 -29.48 1.26 -8.98
C ASN A 2 -28.16 1.40 -8.22
N THR A 3 -27.15 0.61 -8.57
CA THR A 3 -25.80 0.73 -7.98
C THR A 3 -25.16 2.08 -8.28
N THR A 4 -25.62 2.78 -9.32
CA THR A 4 -25.19 4.15 -9.66
C THR A 4 -25.62 5.20 -8.65
N THR A 5 -26.58 4.93 -7.76
CA THR A 5 -27.01 5.88 -6.73
C THR A 5 -26.05 5.97 -5.54
N ASN A 6 -25.15 5.00 -5.33
CA ASN A 6 -24.19 5.06 -4.23
C ASN A 6 -22.87 5.64 -4.74
N PHE A 7 -22.85 6.96 -4.94
CA PHE A 7 -21.71 7.69 -5.48
C PHE A 7 -20.39 7.42 -4.71
N PRO A 8 -20.33 7.44 -3.36
CA PRO A 8 -19.11 7.12 -2.62
C PRO A 8 -18.57 5.72 -2.92
N LEU A 9 -19.44 4.72 -3.05
CA LEU A 9 -19.04 3.35 -3.35
C LEU A 9 -18.51 3.23 -4.79
N VAL A 10 -19.20 3.83 -5.75
CA VAL A 10 -18.82 3.79 -7.17
C VAL A 10 -17.43 4.39 -7.38
N VAL A 11 -17.15 5.57 -6.82
CA VAL A 11 -15.84 6.20 -6.98
C VAL A 11 -14.74 5.43 -6.26
N THR A 12 -15.05 4.77 -5.14
CA THR A 12 -14.10 3.93 -4.41
C THR A 12 -13.64 2.74 -5.26
N PHE A 13 -14.59 2.01 -5.85
CA PHE A 13 -14.26 0.92 -6.77
C PHE A 13 -13.53 1.40 -8.02
N ALA A 14 -13.97 2.52 -8.60
CA ALA A 14 -13.30 3.11 -9.76
C ALA A 14 -11.85 3.50 -9.44
N ALA A 15 -11.59 4.11 -8.27
CA ALA A 15 -10.25 4.50 -7.84
C ALA A 15 -9.35 3.29 -7.63
N ILE A 16 -9.86 2.19 -7.06
CA ILE A 16 -9.10 0.93 -6.93
C ILE A 16 -8.73 0.39 -8.31
N MET A 17 -9.70 0.28 -9.22
CA MET A 17 -9.48 -0.25 -10.57
C MET A 17 -8.48 0.61 -11.35
N ILE A 18 -8.64 1.93 -11.32
CA ILE A 18 -7.74 2.86 -12.00
C ILE A 18 -6.34 2.79 -11.38
N ALA A 19 -6.21 2.76 -10.06
CA ALA A 19 -4.90 2.65 -9.41
C ALA A 19 -4.16 1.37 -9.82
N GLN A 20 -4.86 0.22 -9.90
CA GLN A 20 -4.25 -1.04 -10.34
C GLN A 20 -3.89 -1.03 -11.82
N LEU A 21 -4.76 -0.48 -12.68
CA LEU A 21 -4.52 -0.38 -14.13
C LEU A 21 -3.37 0.57 -14.45
N VAL A 22 -3.23 1.67 -13.72
CA VAL A 22 -2.18 2.69 -13.92
C VAL A 22 -0.84 2.25 -13.33
N LYS A 23 -0.83 1.33 -12.35
CA LYS A 23 0.40 0.83 -11.72
C LYS A 23 1.37 0.22 -12.74
N TYR A 24 0.88 -0.59 -13.68
CA TYR A 24 1.71 -1.23 -14.72
C TYR A 24 2.37 -0.23 -15.69
N PRO A 25 1.64 0.68 -16.37
CA PRO A 25 2.25 1.65 -17.28
C PRO A 25 3.21 2.61 -16.57
N ILE A 26 2.94 3.01 -15.32
CA ILE A 26 3.90 3.80 -14.53
C ILE A 26 5.19 3.01 -14.26
N ALA A 27 5.09 1.74 -13.88
CA ALA A 27 6.27 0.91 -13.63
C ALA A 27 7.16 0.73 -14.89
N VAL A 28 6.53 0.59 -16.06
CA VAL A 28 7.21 0.51 -17.36
C VAL A 28 7.83 1.85 -17.75
N PHE A 29 7.11 2.97 -17.57
CA PHE A 29 7.59 4.31 -17.92
C PHE A 29 8.83 4.72 -17.12
N PHE A 30 8.87 4.40 -15.82
CA PHE A 30 10.02 4.67 -14.95
C PHE A 30 11.18 3.67 -15.12
N LYS A 31 11.14 2.79 -16.15
CA LYS A 31 12.17 1.78 -16.45
C LYS A 31 12.65 1.02 -15.21
N LYS A 32 11.72 0.63 -14.32
CA LYS A 32 12.10 -0.21 -13.18
C LYS A 32 12.61 -1.56 -13.71
N PRO A 33 13.82 -2.02 -13.32
CA PRO A 33 14.44 -3.21 -13.90
C PRO A 33 13.64 -4.51 -13.72
N ASN A 34 12.64 -4.51 -12.83
CA ASN A 34 11.75 -5.64 -12.55
C ASN A 34 10.28 -5.33 -12.91
N ALA A 35 10.02 -4.56 -13.97
CA ALA A 35 8.67 -4.26 -14.46
C ALA A 35 7.98 -5.49 -15.09
N ASN A 36 7.78 -6.54 -14.30
CA ASN A 36 7.03 -7.73 -14.67
C ASN A 36 5.53 -7.53 -14.37
N LEU A 37 4.68 -8.27 -15.08
CA LEU A 37 3.23 -8.27 -14.89
C LEU A 37 2.80 -8.65 -13.46
N SER A 38 3.71 -9.28 -12.69
CA SER A 38 3.55 -9.60 -11.28
C SER A 38 3.38 -8.35 -10.39
N ILE A 39 3.80 -7.15 -10.82
CA ILE A 39 3.58 -5.89 -10.08
C ILE A 39 2.08 -5.56 -9.91
N ILE A 40 1.22 -6.06 -10.81
CA ILE A 40 -0.23 -5.87 -10.73
C ILE A 40 -0.80 -6.64 -9.54
N HIS A 41 -0.24 -7.80 -9.22
CA HIS A 41 -0.60 -8.62 -8.05
C HIS A 41 0.30 -8.38 -6.83
N ALA A 42 1.40 -7.65 -7.00
CA ALA A 42 2.27 -7.28 -5.89
C ALA A 42 1.55 -6.29 -4.96
N THR A 43 1.69 -6.55 -3.67
CA THR A 43 1.15 -5.74 -2.58
C THR A 43 1.79 -4.35 -2.47
N GLY A 44 2.88 -4.07 -3.20
CA GLY A 44 3.56 -2.77 -3.28
C GLY A 44 3.44 -2.07 -4.66
N GLY A 45 3.92 -0.83 -4.77
CA GLY A 45 3.98 -0.08 -6.04
C GLY A 45 3.18 1.22 -6.07
N MET A 46 3.60 2.16 -6.93
CA MET A 46 2.95 3.46 -7.15
C MET A 46 1.92 3.39 -8.28
N PRO A 47 0.69 3.92 -8.11
CA PRO A 47 0.10 4.48 -6.90
C PRO A 47 -0.47 3.39 -5.96
N SER A 48 -0.55 3.67 -4.65
CA SER A 48 -1.19 2.76 -3.70
C SER A 48 -2.71 2.70 -3.90
N SER A 49 -3.25 1.50 -4.14
CA SER A 49 -4.69 1.27 -4.29
C SER A 49 -5.47 1.47 -2.99
N HIS A 50 -4.89 1.12 -1.83
CA HIS A 50 -5.51 1.32 -0.52
C HIS A 50 -5.66 2.82 -0.22
N SER A 51 -4.60 3.59 -0.47
CA SER A 51 -4.63 5.05 -0.29
C SER A 51 -5.58 5.72 -1.30
N ALA A 52 -5.63 5.25 -2.55
CA ALA A 52 -6.57 5.74 -3.55
C ALA A 52 -8.04 5.44 -3.18
N ALA A 53 -8.34 4.24 -2.71
CA ALA A 53 -9.67 3.85 -2.26
C ALA A 53 -10.16 4.77 -1.14
N VAL A 54 -9.37 4.88 -0.07
CA VAL A 54 -9.73 5.64 1.11
C VAL A 54 -9.88 7.14 0.81
N THR A 55 -8.94 7.72 0.07
CA THR A 55 -9.05 9.14 -0.30
C THR A 55 -10.23 9.42 -1.20
N SER A 56 -10.52 8.53 -2.15
CA SER A 56 -11.68 8.69 -3.02
C SER A 56 -13.00 8.65 -2.22
N LEU A 57 -13.11 7.76 -1.24
CA LEU A 57 -14.24 7.64 -0.32
C LEU A 57 -14.42 8.90 0.52
N ILE A 58 -13.35 9.36 1.18
CA ILE A 58 -13.37 10.59 1.99
C ILE A 58 -13.79 11.78 1.12
N THR A 59 -13.21 11.92 -0.07
CA THR A 59 -13.51 13.01 -0.99
C THR A 59 -14.97 12.98 -1.40
N ALA A 60 -15.53 11.80 -1.71
CA ALA A 60 -16.95 11.67 -2.07
C ALA A 60 -17.88 12.03 -0.92
N LEU A 61 -17.57 11.58 0.29
CA LEU A 61 -18.36 11.89 1.49
C LEU A 61 -18.31 13.37 1.84
N ILE A 62 -17.16 14.04 1.66
CA ILE A 62 -17.05 15.50 1.81
C ILE A 62 -17.95 16.21 0.79
N LEU A 63 -17.96 15.75 -0.46
CA LEU A 63 -18.76 16.36 -1.52
C LEU A 63 -20.27 16.16 -1.32
N GLN A 64 -20.69 15.06 -0.67
CA GLN A 64 -22.10 14.72 -0.46
C GLN A 64 -22.67 15.24 0.86
N TYR A 65 -21.90 15.14 1.96
CA TYR A 65 -22.36 15.45 3.31
C TYR A 65 -21.69 16.67 3.94
N GLY A 66 -20.67 17.24 3.28
CA GLY A 66 -19.88 18.34 3.79
C GLY A 66 -18.82 17.91 4.81
N PHE A 67 -17.78 18.73 4.94
CA PHE A 67 -16.62 18.42 5.78
C PHE A 67 -16.95 18.22 7.28
N PHE A 68 -17.96 18.94 7.80
CA PHE A 68 -18.35 18.88 9.21
C PHE A 68 -19.28 17.70 9.54
N SER A 69 -19.56 16.81 8.58
CA SER A 69 -20.39 15.63 8.83
C SER A 69 -19.67 14.61 9.73
N PRO A 70 -20.37 14.04 10.73
CA PRO A 70 -19.83 12.92 11.52
C PRO A 70 -19.40 11.72 10.66
N ILE A 71 -20.06 11.49 9.52
CA ILE A 71 -19.73 10.40 8.59
C ILE A 71 -18.35 10.64 7.95
N VAL A 72 -18.05 11.89 7.62
CA VAL A 72 -16.74 12.30 7.09
C VAL A 72 -15.67 12.13 8.16
N ALA A 73 -15.94 12.52 9.40
CA ALA A 73 -15.00 12.33 10.51
C ALA A 73 -14.63 10.85 10.70
N ILE A 74 -15.63 9.94 10.68
CA ILE A 74 -15.39 8.49 10.76
C ILE A 74 -14.55 8.01 9.59
N ALA A 75 -14.87 8.43 8.36
CA ALA A 75 -14.13 8.03 7.16
C ALA A 75 -12.69 8.54 7.16
N VAL A 76 -12.44 9.77 7.63
CA VAL A 76 -11.10 10.33 7.78
C VAL A 76 -10.29 9.57 8.82
N CYS A 77 -10.86 9.28 10.00
CA CYS A 77 -10.21 8.48 11.04
C CYS A 77 -9.84 7.09 10.53
N PHE A 78 -10.80 6.38 9.94
CA PHE A 78 -10.55 5.06 9.33
C PHE A 78 -9.50 5.16 8.23
N GLY A 79 -9.57 6.22 7.43
CA GLY A 79 -8.65 6.42 6.33
C GLY A 79 -7.21 6.67 6.74
N MET A 80 -7.00 7.44 7.81
CA MET A 80 -5.67 7.58 8.41
C MET A 80 -5.13 6.22 8.85
N ILE A 81 -5.93 5.42 9.56
CA ILE A 81 -5.51 4.07 10.01
C ILE A 81 -5.07 3.21 8.83
N VAL A 82 -5.86 3.16 7.75
CA VAL A 82 -5.53 2.38 6.56
C VAL A 82 -4.27 2.91 5.87
N MET A 83 -4.08 4.22 5.78
CA MET A 83 -2.86 4.79 5.20
C MET A 83 -1.63 4.52 6.07
N PHE A 84 -1.76 4.57 7.39
CA PHE A 84 -0.68 4.22 8.31
C PHE A 84 -0.32 2.73 8.23
N ASP A 85 -1.31 1.84 8.18
CA ASP A 85 -1.07 0.40 7.97
C ASP A 85 -0.41 0.13 6.61
N ALA A 86 -0.79 0.89 5.58
CA ALA A 86 -0.18 0.83 4.25
C ALA A 86 1.27 1.36 4.20
N MET A 87 1.61 2.43 4.93
CA MET A 87 2.97 3.00 5.01
C MET A 87 3.93 2.21 5.91
N GLY A 88 3.37 1.41 6.82
CA GLY A 88 3.97 0.15 7.24
C GLY A 88 4.89 0.22 8.46
N VAL A 89 4.33 -0.21 9.59
CA VAL A 89 5.05 -0.95 10.64
C VAL A 89 5.72 -2.19 10.04
N ARG A 90 5.04 -2.88 9.11
CA ARG A 90 5.56 -4.09 8.42
C ARG A 90 6.82 -3.85 7.57
N ARG A 91 7.04 -2.64 7.06
CA ARG A 91 8.30 -2.32 6.36
C ARG A 91 9.46 -2.26 7.34
N GLN A 92 9.23 -1.70 8.53
CA GLN A 92 10.25 -1.67 9.59
C GLN A 92 10.55 -3.08 10.08
N ASP A 93 9.53 -3.94 10.23
CA ASP A 93 9.72 -5.34 10.60
C ASP A 93 10.52 -6.13 9.55
N GLY A 94 10.26 -5.86 8.25
CA GLY A 94 11.05 -6.44 7.16
C GLY A 94 12.51 -5.96 7.13
N GLU A 95 12.75 -4.66 7.30
CA GLU A 95 14.11 -4.10 7.39
C GLU A 95 14.88 -4.66 8.60
N GLN A 96 14.20 -4.82 9.74
CA GLN A 96 14.75 -5.47 10.92
C GLN A 96 15.07 -6.95 10.66
N GLY A 97 14.19 -7.68 9.97
CA GLY A 97 14.43 -9.09 9.59
C GLY A 97 15.68 -9.27 8.73
N VAL A 98 15.90 -8.39 7.73
CA VAL A 98 17.10 -8.41 6.89
C VAL A 98 18.36 -8.09 7.69
N LEU A 99 18.28 -7.13 8.62
CA LEU A 99 19.40 -6.79 9.50
C LEU A 99 19.77 -7.96 10.41
N ILE A 100 18.78 -8.62 11.02
CA ILE A 100 18.97 -9.80 11.89
C ILE A 100 19.59 -10.95 11.09
N TYR A 101 19.09 -11.22 9.88
CA TYR A 101 19.69 -12.21 8.97
C TYR A 101 21.16 -11.91 8.66
N THR A 102 21.47 -10.66 8.35
CA THR A 102 22.85 -10.23 8.06
C THR A 102 23.75 -10.37 9.29
N LEU A 103 23.27 -9.99 10.47
CA LEU A 103 23.97 -10.16 11.74
C LEU A 103 24.25 -11.64 12.05
N MET A 104 23.27 -12.54 11.87
CA MET A 104 23.44 -13.97 12.07
C MET A 104 24.55 -14.54 11.17
N LYS A 105 24.58 -14.12 9.90
CA LYS A 105 25.62 -14.54 8.95
C LYS A 105 27.02 -14.10 9.38
N ILE A 106 27.18 -12.84 9.80
CA ILE A 106 28.45 -12.30 10.30
C ILE A 106 28.88 -13.03 11.58
N LEU A 107 27.95 -13.29 12.50
CA LEU A 107 28.23 -14.01 13.75
C LEU A 107 28.66 -15.47 13.48
N LYS A 108 28.00 -16.17 12.55
CA LYS A 108 28.40 -17.52 12.14
C LYS A 108 29.80 -17.53 11.53
N GLU A 109 30.14 -16.55 10.70
CA GLU A 109 31.45 -16.44 10.08
C GLU A 109 32.54 -16.20 11.15
N LYS A 110 32.33 -15.24 12.05
CA LYS A 110 33.27 -14.94 13.14
C LYS A 110 33.45 -16.09 14.14
N ALA A 111 32.37 -16.82 14.43
CA ALA A 111 32.42 -18.00 15.28
C ALA A 111 33.22 -19.15 14.64
N ARG A 112 33.18 -19.30 13.30
CA ARG A 112 34.06 -20.23 12.57
C ARG A 112 35.53 -19.80 12.61
N GLU A 113 35.81 -18.50 12.49
CA GLU A 113 37.18 -17.97 12.57
C GLU A 113 37.81 -18.14 13.96
N THR A 114 37.00 -18.04 15.01
CA THR A 114 37.45 -18.12 16.42
C THR A 114 37.39 -19.56 16.96
N ASP A 115 36.93 -20.52 16.15
CA ASP A 115 36.67 -21.92 16.54
C ASP A 115 35.75 -22.07 17.77
N ASP A 116 34.82 -21.12 17.92
CA ASP A 116 33.84 -21.11 19.02
C ASP A 116 32.68 -22.06 18.70
N THR A 117 32.90 -23.33 19.03
CA THR A 117 31.97 -24.43 18.77
C THR A 117 30.65 -24.32 19.54
N ASP A 118 30.64 -23.70 20.73
CA ASP A 118 29.41 -23.50 21.52
C ASP A 118 28.50 -22.45 20.87
N LEU A 119 29.09 -21.33 20.42
CA LEU A 119 28.35 -20.30 19.69
C LEU A 119 27.85 -20.82 18.34
N LEU A 120 28.65 -21.62 17.63
CA LEU A 120 28.24 -22.22 16.36
C LEU A 120 27.04 -23.16 16.53
N ALA A 121 27.06 -24.00 17.56
CA ALA A 121 25.96 -24.91 17.87
C ALA A 121 24.67 -24.13 18.17
N LYS A 122 24.75 -23.05 18.94
CA LYS A 122 23.60 -22.17 19.25
C LYS A 122 23.06 -21.42 18.03
N LEU A 123 23.91 -21.02 17.09
CA LEU A 123 23.46 -20.32 15.87
C LEU A 123 22.89 -21.28 14.82
N ASN A 124 23.33 -22.53 14.80
CA ASN A 124 22.82 -23.55 13.88
C ASN A 124 21.45 -24.11 14.28
N THR A 125 21.00 -23.91 15.53
CA THR A 125 19.62 -24.23 15.94
C THR A 125 18.61 -23.17 15.50
N LEU A 126 19.07 -21.99 15.06
CA LEU A 126 18.21 -20.93 14.54
C LEU A 126 17.93 -21.16 13.05
N ASP A 127 16.64 -21.23 12.69
CA ASP A 127 16.17 -21.46 11.32
C ASP A 127 16.19 -20.14 10.52
N GLU A 128 17.27 -19.90 9.78
CA GLU A 128 17.49 -18.67 9.00
C GLU A 128 16.49 -18.47 7.87
N ASP A 129 16.05 -19.56 7.22
CA ASP A 129 15.17 -19.52 6.05
C ASP A 129 13.73 -19.09 6.41
N ARG A 130 13.32 -19.24 7.67
CA ARG A 130 12.01 -18.77 8.15
C ARG A 130 11.97 -17.29 8.51
N MET A 131 13.12 -16.66 8.73
CA MET A 131 13.20 -15.26 9.20
C MET A 131 13.23 -14.26 8.05
N VAL A 132 13.56 -14.70 6.83
CA VAL A 132 13.50 -13.84 5.64
C VAL A 132 12.05 -13.79 5.17
N ILE A 133 11.32 -12.75 5.58
CA ILE A 133 10.08 -12.36 4.90
C ILE A 133 10.51 -11.91 3.50
N ASN A 134 10.50 -12.85 2.55
CA ASN A 134 11.03 -12.67 1.20
C ASN A 134 10.30 -11.61 0.37
N ASP A 135 9.13 -11.16 0.83
CA ASP A 135 8.36 -10.13 0.16
C ASP A 135 8.28 -8.88 1.03
N TYR A 136 8.87 -7.78 0.54
CA TYR A 136 8.67 -6.43 1.05
C TYR A 136 7.18 -6.06 0.96
N LEU A 137 6.43 -6.39 2.01
CA LEU A 137 4.99 -6.16 2.12
C LEU A 137 4.74 -4.79 2.77
N GLY A 138 4.92 -3.72 1.99
CA GLY A 138 4.59 -2.36 2.42
C GLY A 138 4.74 -1.32 1.32
N HIS A 139 3.90 -0.28 1.34
CA HIS A 139 4.00 0.82 0.39
C HIS A 139 5.03 1.85 0.87
N LYS A 140 5.80 2.44 -0.06
CA LYS A 140 6.62 3.60 0.27
C LYS A 140 5.71 4.81 0.57
N PRO A 141 6.12 5.76 1.44
CA PRO A 141 5.34 6.98 1.68
C PRO A 141 4.98 7.74 0.39
N SER A 142 5.89 7.76 -0.59
CA SER A 142 5.64 8.35 -1.91
C SER A 142 4.55 7.64 -2.71
N GLU A 143 4.39 6.32 -2.52
CA GLU A 143 3.34 5.52 -3.18
C GLU A 143 1.97 5.81 -2.57
N VAL A 144 1.92 6.04 -1.26
CA VAL A 144 0.71 6.46 -0.55
C VAL A 144 0.28 7.85 -0.98
N ILE A 145 1.20 8.82 -1.06
CA ILE A 145 0.90 10.16 -1.60
C ILE A 145 0.39 10.05 -3.04
N GLY A 146 1.03 9.24 -3.88
CA GLY A 146 0.56 8.98 -5.24
C GLY A 146 -0.87 8.43 -5.27
N GLY A 147 -1.18 7.47 -4.40
CA GLY A 147 -2.53 6.94 -4.23
C GLY A 147 -3.53 7.99 -3.78
N MET A 148 -3.17 8.85 -2.81
CA MET A 148 -4.02 9.96 -2.36
C MET A 148 -4.41 10.89 -3.50
N THR A 149 -3.43 11.30 -4.31
CA THR A 149 -3.66 12.15 -5.48
C THR A 149 -4.54 11.44 -6.51
N THR A 150 -4.28 10.16 -6.80
CA THR A 150 -5.12 9.36 -7.71
C THR A 150 -6.57 9.29 -7.23
N GLY A 151 -6.80 9.02 -5.95
CA GLY A 151 -8.16 8.91 -5.39
C GLY A 151 -8.95 10.21 -5.52
N VAL A 152 -8.33 11.36 -5.20
CA VAL A 152 -8.97 12.68 -5.36
C VAL A 152 -9.31 12.97 -6.83
N LEU A 153 -8.35 12.76 -7.74
CA LEU A 153 -8.55 13.02 -9.17
C LEU A 153 -9.65 12.14 -9.77
N VAL A 154 -9.68 10.85 -9.43
CA VAL A 154 -10.72 9.93 -9.88
C VAL A 154 -12.09 10.37 -9.39
N THR A 155 -12.23 10.72 -8.10
CA THR A 155 -13.52 11.18 -7.55
C THR A 155 -14.01 12.45 -8.25
N LEU A 156 -13.14 13.42 -8.48
CA LEU A 156 -13.50 14.65 -9.18
C LEU A 156 -13.90 14.38 -10.65
N GLY A 157 -13.17 13.50 -11.34
CA GLY A 157 -13.49 13.10 -12.71
C GLY A 157 -14.84 12.39 -12.81
N VAL A 158 -15.11 11.42 -11.92
CA VAL A 158 -16.41 10.73 -11.90
C VAL A 158 -17.53 11.67 -11.51
N ARG A 159 -17.31 12.59 -10.55
CA ARG A 159 -18.30 13.64 -10.22
C ARG A 159 -18.64 14.51 -11.42
N PHE A 160 -17.65 14.91 -12.20
CA PHE A 160 -17.88 15.69 -13.41
C PHE A 160 -18.76 14.93 -14.42
N ILE A 161 -18.53 13.63 -14.59
CA ILE A 161 -19.37 12.76 -15.45
C ILE A 161 -20.81 12.67 -14.92
N TYR A 162 -20.99 12.53 -13.61
CA TYR A 162 -22.31 12.50 -12.98
C TYR A 162 -23.09 13.80 -13.24
N ILE A 163 -22.42 14.95 -13.10
CA ILE A 163 -23.00 16.27 -13.37
C ILE A 163 -23.42 16.38 -14.85
N LEU A 164 -22.53 16.00 -15.77
CA LEU A 164 -22.81 16.05 -17.22
C LEU A 164 -23.97 15.12 -17.62
N SER A 165 -24.11 14.00 -16.92
CA SER A 165 -25.12 12.97 -17.20
C SER A 165 -26.43 13.16 -16.42
N ASN A 166 -26.58 14.25 -15.66
CA ASN A 166 -27.72 14.52 -14.77
C ASN A 166 -28.06 13.35 -13.82
N LEU A 167 -27.03 12.62 -13.35
CA LEU A 167 -27.21 11.54 -12.40
C LEU A 167 -27.34 12.10 -10.98
N PRO A 168 -28.22 11.52 -10.13
CA PRO A 168 -28.31 11.90 -8.72
C PRO A 168 -27.02 11.51 -7.96
N LEU A 169 -26.62 12.38 -7.03
CA LEU A 169 -25.49 12.18 -6.12
C LEU A 169 -25.92 11.42 -4.85
#